data_AF-K2BX99-F1
#
_entry.id   AF-K2BX99-F1
#
_cell.length_a   1.000
_cell.length_b   1.000
_cell.length_c   1.000
_cell.angle_alpha   90.00
_cell.angle_beta   90.00
_cell.angle_gamma   90.00
#
_symmetry.space_group_name_H-M   'P 1'
#
loop_
_entity.id
_entity.type
_entity.pdbx_description
1 polymer ?
#
loop_
_entity_poly.entity_id
_entity_poly.type
_entity_poly.pdbx_seq_one_letter_code
_entity_poly.pdbx_strand_id
1 'polypeptide(L)'
;MFNKKGNSIIEVVVVIVILTIWIVWTYEIVNSWQKLATTTENRIKAINIAREWLEAVTNIRDTNWIKFSSDYKNCWNVADYNDSCIWAMSVSTLTWNILYQNWALWYLSWSTNSWVYLDSEWMIYQTRATNIAWDNKLCSNLVNKSCRTPFTRNIQINTTFASDTMKINSIVEWVDNSKQWKHKIDLETTLKNWKIDL
;
A
#
# COMPACT_ATOMS: atom_id res chain seq x y z
N MET A 1 -54.43 10.14 51.59
CA MET A 1 -54.56 10.32 50.12
C MET A 1 -53.29 10.97 49.61
N PHE A 2 -52.36 10.19 49.07
CA PHE A 2 -51.08 10.73 48.59
C PHE A 2 -51.31 11.58 47.32
N ASN A 3 -50.71 12.76 47.34
CA ASN A 3 -50.91 13.86 46.40
C ASN A 3 -50.43 13.46 44.98
N LYS A 4 -51.35 13.17 44.06
CA LYS A 4 -51.06 12.62 42.72
C LYS A 4 -50.24 13.56 41.81
N LYS A 5 -50.14 14.85 42.13
CA LYS A 5 -49.43 15.85 41.32
C LYS A 5 -47.89 15.77 41.45
N GLY A 6 -47.36 15.31 42.59
CA GLY A 6 -45.92 15.14 42.79
C GLY A 6 -45.33 13.93 42.05
N ASN A 7 -46.12 12.85 41.91
CA ASN A 7 -45.70 11.63 41.23
C ASN A 7 -45.51 11.82 39.71
N SER A 8 -46.18 12.79 39.08
CA SER A 8 -46.04 13.03 37.63
C SER A 8 -44.75 13.78 37.27
N ILE A 9 -44.29 14.71 38.12
CA ILE A 9 -43.04 15.44 37.85
C ILE A 9 -41.82 14.54 38.03
N ILE A 10 -41.80 13.74 39.09
CA ILE A 10 -40.68 12.82 39.35
C ILE A 10 -40.56 11.76 38.26
N GLU A 11 -41.67 11.27 37.72
CA GLU A 11 -41.70 10.32 36.60
C GLU A 11 -41.04 10.91 35.35
N VAL A 12 -41.37 12.15 34.98
CA VAL A 12 -40.77 12.83 33.83
C VAL A 12 -39.27 13.08 34.05
N VAL A 13 -38.86 13.48 35.26
CA VAL A 13 -37.45 13.68 35.59
C VAL A 13 -36.66 12.38 35.47
N VAL A 14 -37.22 11.26 35.95
CA VAL A 14 -36.59 9.93 35.83
C VAL A 14 -36.46 9.53 34.35
N VAL A 15 -37.50 9.74 33.54
CA VAL A 15 -37.45 9.45 32.10
C VAL A 15 -36.36 10.27 31.40
N ILE A 16 -36.23 11.56 31.72
CA ILE A 16 -35.19 12.43 31.14
C ILE A 16 -33.79 11.94 31.52
N VAL A 17 -33.56 11.58 32.78
CA VAL A 17 -32.25 11.06 33.24
C VAL A 17 -31.88 9.76 32.53
N ILE A 18 -32.84 8.85 32.35
CA ILE A 18 -32.60 7.61 31.61
C ILE A 18 -32.23 7.95 30.17
N LEU A 19 -32.99 8.83 29.50
CA LEU A 19 -32.73 9.23 28.12
C LEU A 19 -31.35 9.88 27.93
N THR A 20 -30.89 10.73 28.85
CA THR A 20 -29.58 11.37 28.72
C THR A 20 -28.44 10.37 28.86
N ILE A 21 -28.54 9.39 29.78
CA ILE A 21 -27.55 8.32 29.91
C ILE A 21 -27.47 7.50 28.62
N TRP A 22 -28.62 7.17 28.02
CA TRP A 22 -28.68 6.45 26.74
C TRP A 22 -28.01 7.21 25.60
N ILE A 23 -28.26 8.52 25.49
CA ILE A 23 -27.67 9.35 24.43
C ILE A 23 -26.14 9.37 24.55
N VAL A 24 -25.61 9.59 25.76
CA VAL A 24 -24.15 9.60 25.98
C VAL A 24 -23.55 8.26 25.58
N TRP A 25 -24.18 7.16 25.97
CA TRP A 25 -23.69 5.82 25.66
C TRP A 25 -23.69 5.54 24.15
N THR A 26 -24.75 5.94 23.43
CA THR A 26 -24.80 5.79 21.97
C THR A 26 -23.72 6.59 21.26
N TYR A 27 -23.35 7.77 21.77
CA TYR A 27 -22.32 8.61 21.15
C TYR A 27 -20.93 7.95 21.21
N GLU A 28 -20.59 7.27 22.31
CA GLU A 28 -19.32 6.55 22.43
C GLU A 28 -19.22 5.38 21.45
N ILE A 29 -20.33 4.67 21.23
CA ILE A 29 -20.41 3.56 20.27
C ILE A 29 -20.21 4.09 18.85
N VAL A 30 -20.87 5.18 18.48
CA VAL A 30 -20.75 5.78 17.13
C VAL A 30 -19.30 6.22 16.85
N ASN A 31 -18.62 6.85 17.81
CA ASN A 31 -17.22 7.23 17.64
C ASN A 31 -16.30 6.03 17.44
N SER A 32 -16.59 4.92 18.13
CA SER A 32 -15.83 3.68 18.00
C SER A 32 -16.05 3.04 16.62
N TRP A 33 -17.29 3.08 16.11
CA TRP A 33 -17.65 2.57 14.79
C TRP A 33 -16.99 3.35 13.66
N GLN A 34 -16.94 4.68 13.75
CA GLN A 34 -16.26 5.51 12.76
C GLN A 34 -14.77 5.17 12.66
N LYS A 35 -14.08 5.02 13.80
CA LYS A 35 -12.67 4.61 13.83
C LYS A 35 -12.48 3.26 13.14
N LEU A 36 -13.30 2.27 13.50
CA LEU A 36 -13.25 0.93 12.89
C LEU A 36 -13.51 0.98 11.37
N ALA A 37 -14.47 1.77 10.93
CA ALA A 37 -14.78 1.94 9.51
C ALA A 37 -13.58 2.50 8.74
N THR A 38 -12.97 3.58 9.23
CA THR A 38 -11.80 4.19 8.58
C THR A 38 -10.58 3.25 8.53
N THR A 39 -10.28 2.52 9.61
CA THR A 39 -9.18 1.54 9.61
C THR A 39 -9.47 0.38 8.65
N THR A 40 -10.73 -0.07 8.57
CA THR A 40 -11.13 -1.14 7.64
C THR A 40 -11.01 -0.68 6.18
N GLU A 41 -11.48 0.53 5.88
CA GLU A 41 -11.37 1.14 4.57
C GLU A 41 -9.90 1.27 4.13
N ASN A 42 -9.04 1.80 5.00
CA ASN A 42 -7.61 1.93 4.74
C ASN A 42 -6.96 0.57 4.49
N ARG A 43 -7.35 -0.46 5.23
CA ARG A 43 -6.85 -1.82 5.04
C ARG A 43 -7.27 -2.40 3.69
N ILE A 44 -8.52 -2.21 3.27
CA ILE A 44 -9.00 -2.67 1.96
C ILE A 44 -8.24 -1.94 0.84
N LYS A 45 -8.07 -0.62 0.95
CA LYS A 45 -7.27 0.18 0.02
C LYS A 45 -5.83 -0.32 -0.07
N ALA A 46 -5.18 -0.57 1.07
CA ALA A 46 -3.81 -1.09 1.11
C ALA A 46 -3.68 -2.47 0.43
N ILE A 47 -4.67 -3.36 0.61
CA ILE A 47 -4.69 -4.67 -0.07
C ILE A 47 -4.85 -4.50 -1.58
N ASN A 48 -5.77 -3.64 -2.03
CA ASN A 48 -5.99 -3.41 -3.45
C ASN A 48 -4.75 -2.81 -4.12
N ILE A 49 -4.13 -1.80 -3.49
CA ILE A 49 -2.85 -1.25 -3.92
C ILE A 49 -1.79 -2.36 -4.01
N ALA A 50 -1.68 -3.20 -2.98
CA ALA A 50 -0.69 -4.26 -2.98
C ALA A 50 -0.90 -5.27 -4.14
N ARG A 51 -2.16 -5.56 -4.49
CA ARG A 51 -2.54 -6.42 -5.63
C ARG A 51 -2.22 -5.79 -6.98
N GLU A 52 -2.59 -4.53 -7.19
CA GLU A 52 -2.25 -3.77 -8.40
C GLU A 52 -0.75 -3.78 -8.67
N TRP A 53 0.05 -3.69 -7.61
CA TRP A 53 1.51 -3.75 -7.67
C TRP A 53 2.03 -5.12 -8.12
N LEU A 54 1.44 -6.21 -7.64
CA LEU A 54 1.79 -7.56 -8.11
C LEU A 54 1.38 -7.78 -9.57
N GLU A 55 0.22 -7.25 -9.97
CA GLU A 55 -0.24 -7.29 -11.35
C GLU A 55 0.68 -6.49 -12.28
N ALA A 56 1.15 -5.31 -11.85
CA ALA A 56 2.11 -4.51 -12.59
C ALA A 56 3.43 -5.27 -12.82
N VAL A 57 4.00 -5.93 -11.82
CA VAL A 57 5.23 -6.74 -12.03
C VAL A 57 4.95 -7.95 -12.94
N THR A 58 3.76 -8.55 -12.83
CA THR A 58 3.34 -9.62 -13.74
C THR A 58 3.28 -9.13 -15.19
N ASN A 59 2.75 -7.93 -15.41
CA ASN A 59 2.71 -7.29 -16.72
C ASN A 59 4.13 -7.00 -17.25
N ILE A 60 5.06 -6.53 -16.41
CA ILE A 60 6.47 -6.34 -16.80
C ILE A 60 7.07 -7.65 -17.30
N ARG A 61 6.88 -8.75 -16.56
CA ARG A 61 7.33 -10.09 -16.98
C ARG A 61 6.74 -10.48 -18.33
N ASP A 62 5.43 -10.34 -18.48
CA ASP A 62 4.74 -10.75 -19.71
C ASP A 62 5.21 -9.93 -20.91
N THR A 63 5.43 -8.62 -20.70
CA THR A 63 6.00 -7.73 -21.71
C THR A 63 7.45 -8.09 -22.03
N ASN A 64 8.26 -8.48 -21.04
CA ASN A 64 9.62 -8.98 -21.27
C ASN A 64 9.62 -10.21 -22.19
N TRP A 65 8.67 -11.13 -22.05
CA TRP A 65 8.56 -12.28 -22.97
C TRP A 65 8.19 -11.92 -24.40
N ILE A 66 7.46 -10.83 -24.59
CA ILE A 66 7.08 -10.35 -25.92
C ILE A 66 8.27 -9.64 -26.56
N LYS A 67 8.97 -8.78 -25.81
CA LYS A 67 10.14 -8.04 -26.29
C LYS A 67 11.36 -8.92 -26.55
N PHE A 68 11.62 -9.87 -25.64
CA PHE A 68 12.78 -10.76 -25.70
C PHE A 68 12.36 -12.17 -26.14
N SER A 69 11.64 -12.28 -27.26
CA SER A 69 11.18 -13.57 -27.78
C SER A 69 12.32 -14.53 -28.13
N SER A 70 13.53 -14.02 -28.36
CA SER A 70 14.72 -14.81 -28.71
C SER A 70 15.38 -15.51 -27.52
N ASP A 71 15.21 -15.00 -26.29
CA ASP A 71 15.76 -15.62 -25.06
C ASP A 71 14.80 -15.45 -23.89
N TYR A 72 13.74 -16.27 -23.89
CA TYR A 72 12.77 -16.29 -22.80
C TYR A 72 13.34 -16.91 -21.52
N LYS A 73 14.47 -17.64 -21.58
CA LYS A 73 15.05 -18.35 -20.44
C LYS A 73 15.76 -17.38 -19.50
N ASN A 74 16.52 -16.44 -20.06
CA ASN A 74 17.33 -15.52 -19.27
C ASN A 74 16.71 -14.12 -19.12
N CYS A 75 15.82 -13.70 -20.04
CA CYS A 75 15.36 -12.30 -20.12
C CYS A 75 13.96 -11.99 -19.61
N TRP A 76 13.31 -12.95 -18.96
CA TRP A 76 11.96 -12.75 -18.43
C TRP A 76 11.93 -11.87 -17.17
N ASN A 77 13.03 -11.81 -16.41
CA ASN A 77 13.14 -11.18 -15.09
C ASN A 77 13.86 -9.81 -15.10
N VAL A 78 13.97 -9.17 -16.27
CA VAL A 78 14.74 -7.93 -16.46
C VAL A 78 13.93 -6.70 -16.04
N ALA A 79 14.59 -5.77 -15.33
CA ALA A 79 14.02 -4.46 -15.04
C ALA A 79 14.16 -3.50 -16.24
N ASP A 80 13.19 -2.59 -16.40
CA ASP A 80 13.22 -1.50 -17.40
C ASP A 80 13.35 -1.91 -18.87
N TYR A 81 13.03 -3.16 -19.22
CA TYR A 81 13.09 -3.68 -20.59
C TYR A 81 14.44 -3.48 -21.27
N ASN A 82 15.54 -3.65 -20.54
CA ASN A 82 16.88 -3.42 -21.07
C ASN A 82 17.29 -4.48 -22.10
N ASP A 83 17.61 -4.04 -23.33
CA ASP A 83 18.08 -4.88 -24.44
C ASP A 83 19.40 -5.60 -24.16
N SER A 84 20.15 -5.13 -23.16
CA SER A 84 21.39 -5.77 -22.70
C SER A 84 21.17 -7.23 -22.31
N CYS A 85 19.95 -7.63 -21.95
CA CYS A 85 19.68 -9.02 -21.60
C CYS A 85 19.93 -10.02 -22.74
N ILE A 86 19.75 -9.61 -24.00
CA ILE A 86 20.03 -10.49 -25.16
C ILE A 86 21.51 -10.91 -25.19
N TRP A 87 22.40 -10.13 -24.55
CA TRP A 87 23.85 -10.31 -24.56
C TRP A 87 24.48 -10.39 -23.17
N ALA A 88 23.70 -10.26 -22.10
CA ALA A 88 24.19 -10.18 -20.73
C ALA A 88 23.40 -11.11 -19.79
N MET A 89 24.13 -12.02 -19.13
CA MET A 89 23.65 -12.68 -17.91
C MET A 89 23.66 -11.66 -16.78
N SER A 90 22.54 -10.97 -16.50
CA SER A 90 22.46 -10.16 -15.29
C SER A 90 21.24 -10.48 -14.45
N VAL A 91 21.51 -11.22 -13.39
CA VAL A 91 20.69 -11.36 -12.20
C VAL A 91 20.83 -10.08 -11.38
N SER A 92 19.74 -9.35 -11.23
CA SER A 92 19.65 -8.28 -10.25
C SER A 92 18.67 -8.72 -9.16
N THR A 93 19.18 -9.00 -7.97
CA THR A 93 18.36 -9.00 -6.75
C THR A 93 17.94 -7.57 -6.48
N LEU A 94 16.69 -7.25 -6.85
CA LEU A 94 16.14 -5.91 -6.78
C LEU A 94 15.50 -5.73 -5.40
N THR A 95 16.29 -5.21 -4.47
CA THR A 95 15.80 -4.78 -3.16
C THR A 95 15.57 -3.27 -3.26
N TRP A 96 14.30 -2.83 -3.11
CA TRP A 96 13.88 -1.42 -3.09
C TRP A 96 13.70 -0.74 -4.46
N ASN A 97 12.70 -1.19 -5.21
CA ASN A 97 12.33 -0.57 -6.48
C ASN A 97 11.00 0.20 -6.41
N ILE A 98 10.92 1.25 -7.22
CA ILE A 98 9.70 2.01 -7.46
C ILE A 98 9.13 1.57 -8.80
N LEU A 99 7.85 1.17 -8.80
CA LEU A 99 7.09 0.99 -10.04
C LEU A 99 6.55 2.33 -10.52
N TYR A 100 6.76 2.65 -11.77
CA TYR A 100 6.11 3.80 -12.41
C TYR A 100 5.55 3.40 -13.76
N GLN A 101 4.48 4.07 -14.17
CA GLN A 101 3.87 3.87 -15.47
C GLN A 101 4.26 5.02 -16.40
N ASN A 102 4.61 4.71 -17.63
CA ASN A 102 4.86 5.70 -18.67
C ASN A 102 4.13 5.29 -19.95
N TRP A 103 3.17 6.12 -20.40
CA TRP A 103 2.25 5.96 -21.54
C TRP A 103 1.34 4.71 -21.57
N ALA A 104 1.83 3.54 -21.17
CA ALA A 104 1.09 2.28 -21.02
C ALA A 104 1.95 1.18 -20.37
N LEU A 105 3.28 1.34 -20.37
CA LEU A 105 4.22 0.35 -19.87
C LEU A 105 4.59 0.63 -18.42
N TRP A 106 4.77 -0.45 -17.65
CA TRP A 106 5.27 -0.41 -16.29
C TRP A 106 6.79 -0.54 -16.28
N TYR A 107 7.47 0.24 -15.45
CA TYR A 107 8.92 0.26 -15.34
C TYR A 107 9.33 0.11 -13.88
N LEU A 108 10.51 -0.48 -13.64
CA LEU A 108 11.06 -0.75 -12.32
C LEU A 108 12.35 0.04 -12.17
N SER A 109 12.24 1.29 -11.69
CA SER A 109 13.42 2.13 -11.49
C SER A 109 14.00 1.96 -10.09
N TRP A 110 15.32 1.96 -10.02
CA TRP A 110 16.08 2.10 -8.78
C TRP A 110 16.02 3.55 -8.31
N SER A 111 15.70 3.76 -7.03
CA SER A 111 15.70 5.09 -6.40
C SER A 111 17.13 5.60 -6.15
N THR A 112 17.82 6.06 -7.19
CA THR A 112 19.13 6.74 -7.03
C THR A 112 19.10 8.22 -7.39
N ASN A 113 18.07 8.72 -8.09
CA ASN A 113 17.91 10.14 -8.35
C ASN A 113 16.46 10.59 -8.26
N SER A 114 16.25 11.62 -7.45
CA SER A 114 15.06 12.46 -7.37
C SER A 114 14.48 12.76 -8.76
N TRP A 115 13.17 12.98 -8.83
CA TRP A 115 12.36 13.28 -10.02
C TRP A 115 11.74 12.08 -10.76
N VAL A 116 11.25 11.08 -10.04
CA VAL A 116 10.14 10.27 -10.58
C VAL A 116 8.88 11.15 -10.51
N TYR A 117 8.45 11.67 -11.67
CA TYR A 117 7.14 12.30 -11.82
C TYR A 117 6.09 11.20 -11.81
N LEU A 118 5.70 10.79 -10.60
CA LEU A 118 4.63 9.84 -10.41
C LEU A 118 3.31 10.59 -10.56
N ASP A 119 2.41 10.00 -11.34
CA ASP A 119 1.09 10.52 -11.60
C ASP A 119 0.42 11.00 -10.30
N SER A 120 -0.20 12.17 -10.41
CA SER A 120 -0.83 12.94 -9.36
C SER A 120 -1.84 12.15 -8.51
N GLU A 121 -2.34 11.03 -9.05
CA GLU A 121 -3.34 10.14 -8.46
C GLU A 121 -2.74 8.87 -7.79
N TRP A 122 -1.50 8.49 -8.09
CA TRP A 122 -0.93 7.17 -7.71
C TRP A 122 0.45 7.22 -7.04
N MET A 123 0.85 8.38 -6.50
CA MET A 123 2.21 8.60 -6.00
C MET A 123 2.63 7.63 -4.88
N ILE A 124 3.70 6.90 -5.17
CA ILE A 124 4.62 6.30 -4.22
C ILE A 124 5.48 7.43 -3.65
N TYR A 125 5.85 7.29 -2.38
CA TYR A 125 6.83 8.09 -1.65
C TYR A 125 7.71 9.04 -2.51
N GLN A 126 7.46 10.35 -2.42
CA GLN A 126 8.39 11.37 -2.87
C GLN A 126 8.67 12.31 -1.69
N THR A 127 9.80 12.11 -1.02
CA THR A 127 10.39 13.17 -0.21
C THR A 127 11.07 14.17 -1.16
N ARG A 128 10.75 15.46 -1.04
CA ARG A 128 11.56 16.51 -1.66
C ARG A 128 12.82 16.67 -0.83
N ALA A 129 13.82 15.81 -1.04
CA ALA A 129 15.09 15.91 -0.34
C ALA A 129 16.01 16.89 -1.09
N THR A 130 15.91 18.18 -0.77
CA THR A 130 17.10 19.04 -0.84
C THR A 130 17.94 18.73 0.40
N ASN A 131 18.95 17.87 0.26
CA ASN A 131 20.05 17.66 1.22
C ASN A 131 19.69 17.26 2.67
N ILE A 132 18.82 16.27 2.88
CA ILE A 132 18.53 15.79 4.26
C ILE A 132 18.45 14.27 4.26
N ALA A 133 19.04 13.67 5.31
CA ALA A 133 19.12 12.26 5.61
C ALA A 133 17.87 11.44 5.22
N TRP A 134 18.12 10.21 4.79
CA TRP A 134 17.21 9.11 4.46
C TRP A 134 16.18 8.83 5.55
N ASP A 135 15.23 9.74 5.69
CA ASP A 135 14.19 9.62 6.69
C ASP A 135 13.16 8.63 6.12
N ASN A 136 13.25 7.36 6.53
CA ASN A 136 12.29 6.28 6.25
C ASN A 136 10.92 6.56 6.91
N LYS A 137 10.46 7.81 6.86
CA LYS A 137 9.28 8.28 7.56
C LYS A 137 8.04 8.00 6.73
N LEU A 138 7.22 7.11 7.30
CA LEU A 138 5.90 6.77 6.79
C LEU A 138 5.05 8.03 6.61
N CYS A 139 4.28 8.06 5.54
CA CYS A 139 3.34 9.14 5.27
C CYS A 139 2.20 9.15 6.30
N SER A 140 2.09 10.22 7.07
CA SER A 140 0.92 10.49 7.92
C SER A 140 0.92 11.93 8.39
N ASN A 141 -0.24 12.46 8.78
CA ASN A 141 -0.35 13.82 9.35
C ASN A 141 0.49 14.00 10.63
N LEU A 142 0.88 12.90 11.28
CA LEU A 142 1.69 12.85 12.49
C LEU A 142 3.20 12.74 12.22
N VAL A 143 3.60 12.07 11.13
CA VAL A 143 5.00 11.69 10.86
C VAL A 143 5.57 12.50 9.69
N ASN A 144 4.82 12.70 8.61
CA ASN A 144 5.23 13.47 7.44
C ASN A 144 4.03 14.12 6.74
N LYS A 145 3.94 15.45 6.84
CA LYS A 145 2.82 16.27 6.31
C LYS A 145 2.90 16.56 4.81
N SER A 146 4.02 16.22 4.15
CA SER A 146 4.23 16.48 2.72
C SER A 146 3.64 15.39 1.82
N CYS A 147 2.98 14.39 2.39
CA CYS A 147 2.43 13.26 1.65
C CYS A 147 0.98 13.51 1.22
N ARG A 148 0.68 13.21 -0.05
CA ARG A 148 -0.69 13.27 -0.61
C ARG A 148 -1.57 12.09 -0.17
N THR A 149 -0.96 10.95 0.15
CA THR A 149 -1.66 9.75 0.64
C THR A 149 -1.00 9.25 1.93
N PRO A 150 -1.72 8.55 2.83
CA PRO A 150 -1.14 7.98 4.04
C PRO A 150 -0.39 6.66 3.79
N PHE A 151 -0.37 6.17 2.55
CA PHE A 151 0.20 4.86 2.22
C PHE A 151 1.63 4.99 1.72
N THR A 152 2.52 4.20 2.29
CA THR A 152 3.89 3.97 1.83
C THR A 152 3.93 2.62 1.15
N ARG A 153 4.49 2.55 -0.05
CA ARG A 153 4.50 1.35 -0.90
C ARG A 153 5.94 0.95 -1.19
N ASN A 154 6.22 -0.34 -1.17
CA ASN A 154 7.53 -0.90 -1.46
C ASN A 154 7.39 -2.26 -2.12
N ILE A 155 8.18 -2.52 -3.16
CA ILE A 155 8.33 -3.86 -3.72
C ILE A 155 9.73 -4.38 -3.44
N GLN A 156 9.76 -5.63 -2.99
CA GLN A 156 10.97 -6.41 -2.87
C GLN A 156 10.86 -7.57 -3.85
N ILE A 157 11.83 -7.68 -4.75
CA ILE A 157 11.91 -8.77 -5.72
C ILE A 157 13.15 -9.58 -5.38
N ASN A 158 12.93 -10.80 -4.93
CA ASN A 158 13.98 -11.75 -4.68
C ASN A 158 14.06 -12.74 -5.85
N THR A 159 15.11 -12.61 -6.65
CA THR A 159 15.46 -13.53 -7.72
C THR A 159 16.61 -14.41 -7.25
N THR A 160 16.40 -15.72 -7.16
CA THR A 160 17.50 -16.67 -6.98
C THR A 160 18.18 -16.96 -8.32
N PHE A 161 19.52 -16.99 -8.32
CA PHE A 161 20.43 -16.99 -9.48
C PHE A 161 20.30 -18.15 -10.49
N ALA A 162 19.34 -19.06 -10.28
CA ALA A 162 19.15 -20.27 -11.08
C ALA A 162 17.69 -20.74 -11.13
N SER A 163 16.74 -19.91 -10.70
CA SER A 163 15.35 -20.32 -10.61
C SER A 163 14.52 -19.73 -11.74
N ASP A 164 13.73 -20.57 -12.38
CA ASP A 164 12.57 -20.20 -13.21
C ASP A 164 11.46 -19.57 -12.36
N THR A 165 11.82 -18.98 -11.21
CA THR A 165 10.92 -18.42 -10.22
C THR A 165 11.50 -17.12 -9.67
N MET A 166 10.62 -16.17 -9.43
CA MET A 166 10.89 -14.85 -8.87
C MET A 166 9.88 -14.65 -7.76
N LYS A 167 10.37 -14.45 -6.55
CA LYS A 167 9.53 -14.13 -5.39
C LYS A 167 9.38 -12.62 -5.29
N ILE A 168 8.14 -12.16 -5.24
CA ILE A 168 7.78 -10.74 -5.17
C ILE A 168 6.99 -10.52 -3.89
N ASN A 169 7.43 -9.55 -3.12
CA ASN A 169 6.74 -9.05 -1.95
C ASN A 169 6.29 -7.61 -2.22
N SER A 170 4.99 -7.39 -2.23
CA SER A 170 4.35 -6.08 -2.27
C SER A 170 3.99 -5.66 -0.85
N ILE A 171 4.69 -4.66 -0.34
CA ILE A 171 4.58 -4.17 1.03
C ILE A 171 3.92 -2.80 1.01
N VAL A 172 2.79 -2.68 1.71
CA VAL A 172 2.10 -1.40 1.91
C VAL A 172 2.02 -1.10 3.40
N GLU A 173 2.59 0.02 3.82
CA GLU A 173 2.62 0.48 5.20
C GLU A 173 1.87 1.81 5.35
N TRP A 174 1.12 2.00 6.44
CA TRP A 174 0.51 3.29 6.78
C TRP A 174 0.42 3.47 8.30
N VAL A 175 0.19 4.72 8.72
CA VAL A 175 0.02 5.07 10.14
C VAL A 175 -1.29 5.83 10.29
N ASP A 176 -2.18 5.34 11.15
CA ASP A 176 -3.43 6.02 11.47
C ASP A 176 -3.19 7.26 12.34
N ASN A 177 -4.00 8.31 12.20
CA ASN A 177 -3.90 9.56 12.98
C ASN A 177 -4.02 9.40 14.50
N SER A 178 -4.33 8.19 14.99
CA SER A 178 -4.56 7.91 16.41
C SER A 178 -3.41 7.18 17.12
N LYS A 179 -2.44 6.61 16.38
CA LYS A 179 -1.36 5.79 16.97
C LYS A 179 -0.05 5.93 16.18
N GLN A 180 1.09 5.80 16.86
CA GLN A 180 2.40 5.66 16.20
C GLN A 180 2.64 4.25 15.62
N TRP A 181 1.70 3.31 15.78
CA TRP A 181 1.86 1.96 15.23
C TRP A 181 1.64 1.94 13.73
N LYS A 182 2.61 1.35 13.04
CA LYS A 182 2.53 1.09 11.61
C LYS A 182 1.63 -0.11 11.35
N HIS A 183 0.67 0.06 10.47
CA HIS A 183 -0.01 -1.04 9.81
C HIS A 183 0.83 -1.47 8.62
N LYS A 184 0.94 -2.78 8.40
CA LYS A 184 1.67 -3.38 7.29
C LYS A 184 0.79 -4.44 6.63
N ILE A 185 0.65 -4.35 5.32
CA ILE A 185 0.19 -5.43 4.45
C ILE A 185 1.41 -5.90 3.66
N ASP A 186 1.64 -7.21 3.67
CA ASP A 186 2.72 -7.88 2.95
C ASP A 186 2.07 -8.97 2.11
N LEU A 187 1.94 -8.73 0.81
CA LEU A 187 1.43 -9.71 -0.13
C LEU A 187 2.60 -10.32 -0.88
N GLU A 188 2.73 -11.63 -0.78
CA GLU A 188 3.75 -12.40 -1.45
C GLU A 188 3.15 -13.16 -2.63
N THR A 189 3.85 -13.14 -3.76
CA THR A 189 3.57 -14.01 -4.90
C THR A 189 4.87 -14.53 -5.48
N THR A 190 4.80 -15.70 -6.13
CA THR A 190 5.91 -16.28 -6.85
C THR A 190 5.55 -16.32 -8.33
N LEU A 191 6.22 -15.50 -9.13
CA LEU A 191 6.11 -15.59 -10.58
C LEU A 191 7.06 -16.66 -11.08
N LYS A 192 6.60 -17.45 -12.04
CA LYS A 192 7.43 -18.45 -12.72
C LYS A 192 7.66 -18.10 -14.17
N ASN A 193 8.73 -18.65 -14.73
CA ASN A 193 9.00 -18.66 -16.16
C ASN A 193 8.24 -19.79 -16.86
N TRP A 194 6.91 -19.70 -16.90
CA TRP A 194 6.09 -20.77 -17.47
C TRP A 194 6.28 -20.98 -18.98
N LYS A 195 6.90 -20.04 -19.68
CA LYS A 195 7.18 -20.17 -21.12
C LYS A 195 8.30 -21.17 -21.43
N ILE A 196 9.10 -21.57 -20.43
CA ILE A 196 10.06 -22.68 -20.57
C ILE A 196 9.35 -24.03 -20.65
N ASP A 197 8.19 -24.16 -20.02
CA ASP A 197 7.45 -25.42 -19.91
C ASP A 197 6.55 -25.71 -21.13
N LEU A 198 6.53 -24.81 -22.13
CA LEU A 198 5.76 -24.92 -23.39
C LEU A 198 6.64 -25.39 -24.54
#